data_AF-A0A5J4WS91-F1
#
_entry.id   AF-A0A5J4WS91-F1
#
_cell.length_a   1.000
_cell.length_b   1.000
_cell.length_c   1.000
_cell.angle_alpha   90.00
_cell.angle_beta   90.00
_cell.angle_gamma   90.00
#
_symmetry.space_group_name_H-M   'P 1'
#
loop_
_entity.id
_entity.type
_entity.pdbx_description
1 polymer ?
#
loop_
_entity_poly.entity_id
_entity_poly.type
_entity_poly.pdbx_seq_one_letter_code
_entity_poly.pdbx_strand_id
1 'polypeptide(L)'
;MNYTQPTDLASLAKDFGNQDIIEGSGLKANQSKGLFPYEGITYDNYNYELIKSQPFPIKAFDSLLKNKTITDDDYLLYLNDAQNYGTRWDYLQHYNELDTQIMIQPLDNYINWFYQYNVDMLSLMSLAANANAIKYAIAYKDFDLNVNYPQSQSKSKPFILSQSYWNSKVIGYNIQDKQKHHKTNNNVTINDQDYFKDLFERQS
;
A
#
# COMPACT_ATOMS: atom_id res chain seq x y z
N MET A 1 -9.99 -3.48 29.58
CA MET A 1 -9.75 -4.00 28.22
C MET A 1 -8.50 -3.33 27.70
N ASN A 2 -7.40 -4.08 27.57
CA ASN A 2 -6.23 -3.59 26.87
C ASN A 2 -6.56 -3.63 25.38
N TYR A 3 -6.65 -2.45 24.78
CA TYR A 3 -6.78 -2.30 23.34
C TYR A 3 -5.46 -2.78 22.73
N THR A 4 -5.36 -4.07 22.40
CA THR A 4 -4.31 -4.54 21.51
C THR A 4 -4.60 -3.87 20.18
N GLN A 5 -3.84 -2.81 19.90
CA GLN A 5 -3.85 -2.18 18.60
C GLN A 5 -3.72 -3.32 17.57
N PRO A 6 -4.60 -3.38 16.55
CA PRO A 6 -4.33 -4.20 15.39
C PRO A 6 -2.89 -3.89 14.98
N THR A 7 -2.07 -4.89 14.70
CA THR A 7 -0.73 -4.73 14.11
C THR A 7 -0.78 -3.55 13.14
N ASP A 8 -0.15 -2.45 13.52
CA ASP A 8 -0.30 -1.16 12.84
C ASP A 8 0.09 -1.34 11.37
N LEU A 9 -0.48 -0.55 10.46
CA LEU A 9 -0.11 -0.60 9.04
C LEU A 9 1.42 -0.49 8.85
N ALA A 10 2.10 0.19 9.79
CA ALA A 10 3.55 0.26 9.91
C ALA A 10 4.24 -1.09 10.13
N SER A 11 3.64 -2.03 10.87
CA SER A 11 4.17 -3.38 11.07
C SER A 11 4.02 -4.25 9.82
N LEU A 12 2.87 -4.18 9.13
CA LEU A 12 2.68 -4.80 7.82
C LEU A 12 3.71 -4.28 6.80
N ALA A 13 3.89 -2.95 6.75
CA ALA A 13 4.86 -2.31 5.86
C ALA A 13 6.32 -2.69 6.17
N LYS A 14 6.62 -3.08 7.41
CA LYS A 14 7.95 -3.54 7.81
C LYS A 14 8.26 -4.93 7.26
N ASP A 15 7.25 -5.79 7.15
CA ASP A 15 7.38 -7.15 6.61
C ASP A 15 7.35 -7.19 5.07
N PHE A 16 7.02 -6.07 4.44
CA PHE A 16 6.89 -5.89 3.00
C PHE A 16 8.21 -5.81 2.22
N GLY A 17 9.34 -5.92 2.91
CA GLY A 17 10.67 -5.94 2.32
C GLY A 17 11.72 -6.54 3.24
N ASN A 18 11.31 -7.28 4.27
CA ASN A 18 12.25 -7.85 5.23
C ASN A 18 12.89 -9.09 4.60
N GLN A 19 14.17 -8.93 4.21
CA GLN A 19 15.00 -9.90 3.51
C GLN A 19 15.56 -11.00 4.43
N ASP A 20 15.12 -11.06 5.69
CA ASP A 20 15.61 -12.04 6.65
C ASP A 20 14.93 -13.40 6.40
N ILE A 21 15.56 -14.14 5.48
CA ILE A 21 15.77 -15.60 5.45
C ILE A 21 14.50 -16.47 5.64
N ILE A 22 14.11 -17.16 4.57
CA ILE A 22 13.36 -18.41 4.70
C ILE A 22 14.24 -19.56 4.20
N GLU A 23 14.83 -20.30 5.14
CA GLU A 23 15.25 -21.68 4.88
C GLU A 23 14.05 -22.46 4.35
N GLY A 24 14.17 -23.00 3.13
CA GLY A 24 13.14 -23.82 2.49
C GLY A 24 12.50 -23.24 1.23
N SER A 25 12.71 -21.96 0.91
CA SER A 25 12.18 -21.36 -0.33
C SER A 25 13.13 -21.45 -1.54
N GLY A 26 14.39 -21.80 -1.32
CA GLY A 26 15.44 -21.77 -2.35
C GLY A 26 15.85 -20.36 -2.79
N LEU A 27 15.29 -19.31 -2.16
CA LEU A 27 15.51 -17.92 -2.52
C LEU A 27 16.73 -17.35 -1.79
N LYS A 28 17.72 -16.86 -2.55
CA LYS A 28 18.88 -16.17 -1.98
C LYS A 28 18.53 -14.71 -1.67
N ALA A 29 18.63 -14.33 -0.40
CA ALA A 29 18.73 -12.93 -0.01
C ALA A 29 19.98 -12.32 -0.69
N ASN A 30 19.83 -11.11 -1.25
CA ASN A 30 20.87 -10.36 -1.98
C ASN A 30 21.15 -10.79 -3.43
N GLN A 31 20.17 -10.70 -4.30
CA GLN A 31 20.48 -10.33 -5.69
C GLN A 31 20.22 -8.83 -5.84
N SER A 32 21.29 -8.03 -5.83
CA SER A 32 21.18 -6.64 -6.24
C SER A 32 20.72 -6.64 -7.69
N LYS A 33 19.50 -6.18 -7.94
CA LYS A 33 19.01 -5.95 -9.31
C LYS A 33 20.05 -5.10 -10.03
N GLY A 34 20.65 -5.62 -11.09
CA GLY A 34 21.58 -4.82 -11.88
C GLY A 34 20.82 -3.90 -12.84
N LEU A 35 21.35 -3.66 -14.03
CA LEU A 35 20.87 -2.61 -14.93
C LEU A 35 20.45 -3.17 -16.29
N PHE A 36 19.21 -2.90 -16.68
CA PHE A 36 18.68 -3.29 -17.98
C PHE A 36 18.22 -2.07 -18.80
N PRO A 37 18.65 -1.91 -20.07
CA PRO A 37 18.32 -0.77 -20.92
C PRO A 37 17.01 -0.99 -21.67
N TYR A 38 15.88 -0.61 -21.06
CA TYR A 38 14.56 -0.73 -21.70
C TYR A 38 14.41 0.20 -22.91
N GLU A 39 15.04 1.37 -22.87
CA GLU A 39 15.01 2.37 -23.94
C GLU A 39 15.74 1.93 -25.21
N GLY A 40 16.63 0.93 -25.11
CA GLY A 40 17.30 0.32 -26.26
C GLY A 40 16.41 -0.57 -27.12
N ILE A 41 15.21 -0.91 -26.63
CA ILE A 41 14.30 -1.86 -27.26
C ILE A 41 12.98 -1.17 -27.61
N THR A 42 12.54 -1.37 -28.85
CA THR A 42 11.26 -0.90 -29.35
C THR A 42 10.49 -2.06 -29.97
N TYR A 43 9.20 -1.84 -30.20
CA TYR A 43 8.34 -2.79 -30.90
C TYR A 43 8.90 -3.19 -32.27
N ASP A 44 9.59 -2.29 -32.96
CA ASP A 44 10.10 -2.54 -34.31
C ASP A 44 11.45 -3.28 -34.33
N ASN A 45 12.28 -3.12 -33.27
CA ASN A 45 13.65 -3.62 -33.27
C ASN A 45 13.91 -4.83 -32.35
N TYR A 46 12.95 -5.19 -31.47
CA TYR A 46 13.22 -6.13 -30.37
C TYR A 46 13.82 -7.46 -30.83
N ASN A 47 13.31 -8.04 -31.91
CA ASN A 47 13.75 -9.36 -32.35
C ASN A 47 15.22 -9.32 -32.84
N TYR A 48 15.60 -8.26 -33.56
CA TYR A 48 16.98 -8.08 -34.02
C TYR A 48 17.93 -7.67 -32.89
N GLU A 49 17.48 -6.83 -31.95
CA GLU A 49 18.32 -6.38 -30.85
C GLU A 49 18.54 -7.46 -29.79
N LEU A 50 17.52 -8.27 -29.47
CA LEU A 50 17.59 -9.23 -28.36
C LEU A 50 18.32 -10.53 -28.70
N ILE A 51 18.38 -10.93 -29.98
CA ILE A 51 19.11 -12.12 -30.43
C ILE A 51 20.64 -11.93 -30.35
N LYS A 52 21.12 -10.67 -30.27
CA LYS A 52 22.56 -10.37 -30.22
C LYS A 52 23.20 -10.88 -28.93
N SER A 53 24.39 -11.46 -29.05
CA SER A 53 25.25 -11.85 -27.92
C SER A 53 26.09 -10.70 -27.36
N GLN A 54 26.29 -9.62 -28.12
CA GLN A 54 27.02 -8.46 -27.62
C GLN A 54 26.18 -7.64 -26.62
N PRO A 55 26.80 -6.99 -25.61
CA PRO A 55 26.10 -6.08 -24.71
C PRO A 55 25.43 -4.91 -25.43
N PHE A 56 24.47 -4.27 -24.77
CA PHE A 56 23.87 -3.02 -25.21
C PHE A 56 24.89 -1.88 -25.15
N PRO A 57 24.86 -0.94 -26.11
CA PRO A 57 25.69 0.26 -26.02
C PRO A 57 25.22 1.16 -24.87
N ILE A 58 26.13 1.94 -24.29
CA ILE A 58 25.80 2.87 -23.19
C ILE A 58 24.60 3.80 -23.49
N LYS A 59 24.47 4.24 -24.74
CA LYS A 59 23.36 5.09 -25.21
C LYS A 59 21.98 4.42 -25.10
N ALA A 60 21.92 3.10 -25.04
CA ALA A 60 20.67 2.37 -24.85
C ALA A 60 20.06 2.59 -23.46
N PHE A 61 20.84 3.10 -22.50
CA PHE A 61 20.38 3.44 -21.15
C PHE A 61 19.92 4.90 -21.02
N ASP A 62 20.05 5.71 -22.09
CA ASP A 62 19.66 7.11 -22.06
C ASP A 62 18.15 7.23 -22.04
N SER A 63 17.61 7.75 -20.94
CA SER A 63 16.18 7.92 -20.76
C SER A 63 15.77 9.33 -21.15
N LEU A 64 15.20 9.49 -22.35
CA LEU A 64 14.67 10.76 -22.84
C LEU A 64 13.56 11.31 -21.94
N LEU A 65 12.72 10.43 -21.42
CA LEU A 65 11.57 10.79 -20.59
C LEU A 65 11.98 11.33 -19.21
N LYS A 66 13.09 10.81 -18.67
CA LYS A 66 13.66 11.24 -17.38
C LYS A 66 14.80 12.24 -17.54
N ASN A 67 15.18 12.57 -18.77
CA ASN A 67 16.37 13.35 -19.12
C ASN A 67 17.61 12.91 -18.32
N LYS A 68 17.85 11.60 -18.26
CA LYS A 68 18.89 10.97 -17.44
C LYS A 68 19.71 10.01 -18.29
N THR A 69 21.03 10.12 -18.16
CA THR A 69 22.00 9.18 -18.71
C THR A 69 22.56 8.30 -17.59
N ILE A 70 23.08 7.13 -17.95
CA ILE A 70 23.79 6.26 -17.02
C ILE A 70 25.21 6.80 -16.74
N THR A 71 25.80 6.45 -15.60
CA THR A 71 27.21 6.75 -15.30
C THR A 71 28.12 5.68 -15.91
N ASP A 72 29.39 6.02 -16.15
CA ASP A 72 30.36 5.04 -16.66
C ASP A 72 30.56 3.86 -15.68
N ASP A 73 30.55 4.13 -14.37
CA ASP A 73 30.68 3.11 -13.32
C ASP A 73 29.49 2.13 -13.34
N ASP A 74 28.26 2.65 -13.44
CA ASP A 74 27.06 1.84 -13.57
C ASP A 74 27.08 1.01 -14.87
N TYR A 75 27.57 1.58 -15.96
CA TYR A 75 27.71 0.86 -17.22
C TYR A 75 28.75 -0.27 -17.14
N LEU A 76 29.85 -0.08 -16.39
CA LEU A 76 30.81 -1.15 -16.11
C LEU A 76 30.19 -2.29 -15.30
N LEU A 77 29.34 -1.96 -14.33
CA LEU A 77 28.59 -2.96 -13.57
C LEU A 77 27.66 -3.79 -14.48
N TYR A 78 26.95 -3.11 -15.38
CA TYR A 78 26.14 -3.78 -16.41
C TYR A 78 26.98 -4.72 -17.28
N LEU A 79 28.14 -4.27 -17.78
CA LEU A 79 28.99 -5.10 -18.63
C LEU A 79 29.50 -6.35 -17.91
N ASN A 80 29.81 -6.26 -16.62
CA ASN A 80 30.23 -7.40 -15.82
C ASN A 80 29.10 -8.42 -15.63
N ASP A 81 27.88 -7.94 -15.39
CA ASP A 81 26.70 -8.79 -15.22
C ASP A 81 26.28 -9.46 -16.55
N ALA A 82 26.20 -8.69 -17.64
CA ALA A 82 25.75 -9.13 -18.95
C ALA A 82 26.61 -10.26 -19.56
N GLN A 83 27.88 -10.39 -19.14
CA GLN A 83 28.77 -11.47 -19.57
C GLN A 83 28.30 -12.86 -19.16
N ASN A 84 27.42 -12.96 -18.14
CA ASN A 84 26.90 -14.23 -17.66
C ASN A 84 25.79 -14.81 -18.55
N TYR A 85 25.39 -14.12 -19.62
CA TYR A 85 24.24 -14.45 -20.45
C TYR A 85 24.64 -14.58 -21.92
N GLY A 86 24.12 -15.59 -22.62
CA GLY A 86 24.52 -15.89 -24.00
C GLY A 86 23.95 -14.91 -25.02
N THR A 87 22.75 -14.41 -24.77
CA THR A 87 22.05 -13.43 -25.58
C THR A 87 21.39 -12.37 -24.69
N ARG A 88 21.04 -11.23 -25.29
CA ARG A 88 20.23 -10.21 -24.58
C ARG A 88 18.83 -10.71 -24.23
N TRP A 89 18.31 -11.73 -24.93
CA TRP A 89 17.10 -12.45 -24.55
C TRP A 89 17.24 -13.14 -23.20
N ASP A 90 18.31 -13.90 -23.01
CA ASP A 90 18.59 -14.59 -21.75
C ASP A 90 18.74 -13.57 -20.61
N TYR A 91 19.36 -12.43 -20.89
CA TYR A 91 19.50 -11.33 -19.94
C TYR A 91 18.15 -10.70 -19.57
N LEU A 92 17.31 -10.38 -20.57
CA LEU A 92 15.97 -9.83 -20.34
C LEU A 92 15.09 -10.79 -19.53
N GLN A 93 15.15 -12.08 -19.85
CA GLN A 93 14.40 -13.10 -19.13
C GLN A 93 14.82 -13.13 -17.66
N HIS A 94 16.11 -13.18 -17.37
CA HIS A 94 16.61 -13.15 -16.00
C HIS A 94 16.12 -11.92 -15.22
N TYR A 95 16.13 -10.74 -15.83
CA TYR A 95 15.66 -9.51 -15.19
C TYR A 95 14.16 -9.53 -14.88
N ASN A 96 13.34 -10.00 -15.82
CA ASN A 96 11.91 -10.10 -15.62
C ASN A 96 11.57 -11.13 -14.53
N GLU A 97 12.31 -12.24 -14.48
CA GLU A 97 12.18 -13.24 -13.42
C GLU A 97 12.55 -12.64 -12.06
N LEU A 98 13.67 -11.92 -11.96
CA LEU A 98 14.10 -11.26 -10.72
C LEU A 98 13.07 -10.22 -10.24
N ASP A 99 12.49 -9.43 -11.16
CA ASP A 99 11.44 -8.45 -10.86
C ASP A 99 10.14 -9.10 -10.36
N THR A 100 9.86 -10.31 -10.83
CA THR A 100 8.67 -11.05 -10.40
C THR A 100 8.91 -11.77 -9.07
N GLN A 101 10.09 -12.36 -8.89
CA GLN A 101 10.44 -13.13 -7.69
C GLN A 101 10.32 -12.30 -6.41
N ILE A 102 10.74 -11.04 -6.43
CA ILE A 102 10.63 -10.14 -5.27
C ILE A 102 9.18 -9.84 -4.87
N MET A 103 8.21 -10.02 -5.78
CA MET A 103 6.79 -9.78 -5.49
C MET A 103 6.10 -10.96 -4.82
N ILE A 104 6.67 -12.18 -4.91
CA ILE A 104 6.05 -13.41 -4.41
C ILE A 104 5.87 -13.35 -2.90
N GLN A 105 6.94 -13.05 -2.15
CA GLN A 105 6.90 -13.04 -0.69
C GLN A 105 5.90 -12.01 -0.11
N PRO A 106 5.86 -10.75 -0.58
CA PRO A 106 4.82 -9.81 -0.16
C PRO A 106 3.39 -10.30 -0.44
N LEU A 107 3.16 -10.97 -1.57
CA LEU A 107 1.85 -11.54 -1.90
C LEU A 107 1.48 -12.69 -0.95
N ASP A 108 2.42 -13.59 -0.65
CA ASP A 108 2.21 -14.67 0.33
C ASP A 108 1.90 -14.11 1.72
N ASN A 109 2.64 -13.07 2.15
CA ASN A 109 2.38 -12.38 3.42
C ASN A 109 0.98 -11.77 3.45
N TYR A 110 0.54 -11.17 2.35
CA TYR A 110 -0.82 -10.66 2.24
C TYR A 110 -1.89 -11.74 2.33
N ILE A 111 -1.73 -12.84 1.58
CA ILE A 111 -2.66 -13.96 1.60
C ILE A 111 -2.79 -14.49 3.03
N ASN A 112 -1.66 -14.71 3.70
CA ASN A 112 -1.63 -15.17 5.08
C ASN A 112 -2.32 -14.19 6.05
N TRP A 113 -2.11 -12.89 5.87
CA TRP A 113 -2.72 -11.88 6.72
C TRP A 113 -4.25 -11.83 6.59
N PHE A 114 -4.80 -11.85 5.37
CA PHE A 114 -6.25 -11.91 5.18
C PHE A 114 -6.85 -13.23 5.67
N TYR A 115 -6.12 -14.33 5.47
CA TYR A 115 -6.51 -15.65 5.96
C TYR A 115 -6.68 -15.70 7.48
N GLN A 116 -5.81 -15.04 8.26
CA GLN A 116 -5.92 -14.96 9.73
C GLN A 116 -7.27 -14.40 10.21
N TYR A 117 -7.91 -13.55 9.41
CA TYR A 117 -9.21 -12.95 9.73
C TYR A 117 -10.39 -13.63 9.01
N ASN A 118 -10.15 -14.79 8.37
CA ASN A 118 -11.13 -15.50 7.53
C ASN A 118 -11.72 -14.60 6.42
N VAL A 119 -10.92 -13.66 5.90
CA VAL A 119 -11.32 -12.80 4.79
C VAL A 119 -10.77 -13.40 3.50
N ASP A 120 -11.66 -13.76 2.58
CA ASP A 120 -11.27 -14.20 1.24
C ASP A 120 -10.92 -12.97 0.38
N MET A 121 -9.62 -12.83 0.10
CA MET A 121 -9.06 -11.72 -0.66
C MET A 121 -9.62 -11.61 -2.10
N LEU A 122 -9.95 -12.74 -2.73
CA LEU A 122 -10.42 -12.79 -4.11
C LEU A 122 -11.94 -12.62 -4.22
N SER A 123 -12.68 -12.96 -3.17
CA SER A 123 -14.13 -12.82 -3.14
C SER A 123 -14.62 -11.37 -3.11
N LEU A 124 -13.82 -10.44 -2.57
CA LEU A 124 -14.20 -9.05 -2.40
C LEU A 124 -13.65 -8.18 -3.54
N MET A 125 -14.46 -7.20 -3.94
CA MET A 125 -14.25 -6.38 -5.14
C MET A 125 -13.00 -5.47 -5.11
N SER A 126 -12.35 -5.31 -3.94
CA SER A 126 -11.14 -4.49 -3.81
C SER A 126 -10.37 -4.78 -2.51
N LEU A 127 -9.09 -4.38 -2.47
CA LEU A 127 -8.27 -4.42 -1.26
C LEU A 127 -8.85 -3.55 -0.12
N ALA A 128 -9.52 -2.45 -0.46
CA ALA A 128 -10.21 -1.61 0.51
C ALA A 128 -11.43 -2.32 1.13
N ALA A 129 -12.17 -3.10 0.33
CA ALA A 129 -13.26 -3.94 0.83
C ALA A 129 -12.72 -5.04 1.76
N ASN A 130 -11.62 -5.70 1.39
CA ASN A 130 -10.93 -6.67 2.25
C ASN A 130 -10.49 -6.05 3.59
N ALA A 131 -9.90 -4.85 3.56
CA ALA A 131 -9.49 -4.13 4.77
C ALA A 131 -10.69 -3.75 5.67
N ASN A 132 -11.81 -3.34 5.07
CA ASN A 132 -13.04 -3.08 5.81
C ASN A 132 -13.61 -4.36 6.45
N ALA A 133 -13.56 -5.50 5.75
CA ALA A 133 -13.97 -6.79 6.30
C ALA A 133 -13.12 -7.17 7.53
N ILE A 134 -11.79 -7.02 7.46
CA ILE A 134 -10.89 -7.21 8.61
C ILE A 134 -11.29 -6.28 9.76
N LYS A 135 -11.54 -4.99 9.48
CA LYS A 135 -11.94 -4.02 10.52
C LYS A 135 -13.18 -4.49 11.27
N TYR A 136 -14.19 -4.99 10.57
CA TYR A 136 -15.40 -5.52 11.21
C TYR A 136 -15.14 -6.83 11.93
N ALA A 137 -14.35 -7.75 11.36
CA ALA A 137 -13.94 -8.98 12.02
C ALA A 137 -13.26 -8.71 13.38
N ILE A 138 -12.40 -7.70 13.46
CA ILE A 138 -11.76 -7.28 14.71
C ILE A 138 -12.75 -6.63 15.66
N ALA A 139 -13.61 -5.71 15.18
CA ALA A 139 -14.56 -4.98 16.02
C ALA A 139 -15.58 -5.91 16.70
N TYR A 140 -15.94 -7.00 16.01
CA TYR A 140 -16.90 -7.99 16.49
C TYR A 140 -16.23 -9.29 16.98
N LYS A 141 -14.90 -9.33 17.16
CA LYS A 141 -14.18 -10.56 17.55
C LYS A 141 -14.68 -11.17 18.86
N ASP A 142 -15.09 -10.32 19.80
CA ASP A 142 -15.59 -10.68 21.13
C ASP A 142 -17.12 -10.62 21.21
N PHE A 143 -17.79 -10.47 20.05
CA PHE A 143 -19.25 -10.40 19.98
C PHE A 143 -19.85 -11.80 20.02
N ASP A 144 -20.70 -12.05 21.01
CA ASP A 144 -21.41 -13.31 21.22
C ASP A 144 -22.91 -13.05 21.25
N LEU A 145 -23.63 -13.63 20.28
CA LEU A 145 -25.08 -13.51 20.16
C LEU A 145 -25.84 -14.08 21.37
N ASN A 146 -25.20 -14.95 22.16
CA ASN A 146 -25.81 -15.60 23.33
C ASN A 146 -25.58 -14.84 24.63
N VAL A 147 -24.76 -13.78 24.62
CA VAL A 147 -24.46 -12.97 25.81
C VAL A 147 -25.46 -11.84 25.93
N ASN A 148 -26.02 -11.67 27.13
CA ASN A 148 -26.86 -10.53 27.45
C ASN A 148 -25.96 -9.32 27.79
N TYR A 149 -25.74 -8.44 26.81
CA TYR A 149 -24.95 -7.24 27.00
C TYR A 149 -25.73 -6.19 27.83
N PRO A 150 -25.14 -5.65 28.92
CA PRO A 150 -25.81 -4.62 29.71
C PRO A 150 -26.01 -3.35 28.86
N GLN A 151 -27.21 -2.77 28.88
CA GLN A 151 -27.58 -1.59 28.07
C GLN A 151 -26.69 -0.35 28.29
N SER A 152 -25.97 -0.28 29.42
CA SER A 152 -24.97 0.72 29.66
C SER A 152 -24.03 0.25 30.76
N GLN A 153 -22.73 0.25 30.50
CA GLN A 153 -21.80 0.34 31.62
C GLN A 153 -21.94 1.76 32.17
N SER A 154 -22.45 1.90 33.40
CA SER A 154 -22.53 3.15 34.17
C SER A 154 -21.21 3.95 34.25
N LYS A 155 -20.10 3.41 33.72
CA LYS A 155 -18.76 4.01 33.70
C LYS A 155 -18.38 4.69 32.38
N SER A 156 -19.22 4.61 31.32
CA SER A 156 -18.93 5.34 30.09
C SER A 156 -19.10 6.84 30.34
N LYS A 157 -18.07 7.63 30.06
CA LYS A 157 -18.19 9.09 30.13
C LYS A 157 -19.19 9.54 29.06
N PRO A 158 -20.21 10.33 29.41
CA PRO A 158 -21.11 10.89 28.41
C PRO A 158 -20.29 11.72 27.42
N PHE A 159 -20.68 11.68 26.15
CA PHE A 159 -20.08 12.55 25.15
C PHE A 159 -20.42 14.00 25.50
N ILE A 160 -19.40 14.85 25.61
CA ILE A 160 -19.57 16.28 25.86
C ILE A 160 -19.22 17.02 24.57
N LEU A 161 -20.20 17.70 23.99
CA LEU A 161 -20.00 18.55 22.82
C LEU A 161 -19.26 19.82 23.23
N SER A 162 -17.93 19.77 23.30
CA SER A 162 -17.10 20.94 23.60
C SER A 162 -17.06 21.91 22.41
N GLN A 163 -16.87 23.21 22.69
CA GLN A 163 -16.71 24.23 21.65
C GLN A 163 -15.52 23.93 20.74
N SER A 164 -14.41 23.44 21.30
CA SER A 164 -13.23 23.08 20.50
C SER A 164 -13.53 21.95 19.51
N TYR A 165 -14.21 20.89 19.95
CA TYR A 165 -14.62 19.78 19.09
C TYR A 165 -15.59 20.26 18.00
N TRP A 166 -16.58 21.08 18.36
CA TRP A 166 -17.52 21.68 17.42
C TRP A 166 -16.81 22.49 16.33
N ASN A 167 -15.93 23.41 16.74
CA ASN A 167 -15.18 24.26 15.83
C ASN A 167 -14.33 23.43 14.86
N SER A 168 -13.64 22.41 15.36
CA SER A 168 -12.86 21.50 14.51
C SER A 168 -13.73 20.78 13.47
N LYS A 169 -14.94 20.35 13.84
CA LYS A 169 -15.86 19.69 12.90
C LYS A 169 -16.39 20.67 11.86
N VAL A 170 -16.90 21.83 12.27
CA VAL A 170 -17.43 22.85 11.35
C VAL A 170 -16.38 23.31 10.35
N ILE A 171 -15.15 23.57 10.81
CA ILE A 171 -14.03 23.96 9.94
C ILE A 171 -13.67 22.81 8.98
N GLY A 172 -13.56 21.58 9.50
CA GLY A 172 -13.20 20.41 8.70
C GLY A 172 -14.17 20.14 7.56
N TYR A 173 -15.48 20.21 7.82
CA TYR A 173 -16.51 20.03 6.78
C TYR A 173 -16.49 21.17 5.76
N ASN A 174 -16.32 22.42 6.20
CA ASN A 174 -16.19 23.54 5.27
C ASN A 174 -14.98 23.43 4.34
N ILE A 175 -13.85 22.90 4.82
CA ILE A 175 -12.68 22.64 3.97
C ILE A 175 -13.00 21.56 2.93
N GLN A 176 -13.65 20.47 3.34
CA GLN A 176 -14.05 19.39 2.43
C GLN A 176 -15.01 19.89 1.34
N ASP A 177 -16.03 20.67 1.72
CA ASP A 177 -16.99 21.22 0.77
C ASP A 177 -16.34 22.17 -0.24
N LYS A 178 -15.40 23.02 0.22
CA LYS A 178 -14.64 23.90 -0.67
C LYS A 178 -13.76 23.11 -1.64
N GLN A 179 -13.11 22.05 -1.18
CA GLN A 179 -12.29 21.17 -2.04
C GLN A 179 -13.13 20.43 -3.10
N LYS A 180 -14.41 20.18 -2.81
CA LYS A 180 -15.35 19.54 -3.74
C LYS A 180 -16.21 20.54 -4.53
N HIS A 181 -15.93 21.84 -4.41
CA HIS A 181 -16.68 22.92 -5.06
C HIS A 181 -18.19 22.90 -4.73
N HIS A 182 -18.56 22.44 -3.54
CA HIS A 182 -19.94 22.48 -3.06
C HIS A 182 -20.32 23.91 -2.63
N LYS A 183 -21.61 24.23 -2.69
CA LYS A 183 -22.15 25.50 -2.17
C LYS A 183 -22.12 25.47 -0.64
N THR A 184 -21.49 26.46 -0.02
CA THR A 184 -21.28 26.55 1.44
C THR A 184 -22.13 27.64 2.10
N ASN A 185 -23.01 28.30 1.34
CA ASN A 185 -23.80 29.45 1.79
C ASN A 185 -24.76 29.14 2.94
N ASN A 186 -25.17 27.88 3.09
CA ASN A 186 -26.12 27.42 4.11
C ASN A 186 -25.47 26.43 5.09
N ASN A 187 -24.13 26.40 5.16
CA ASN A 187 -23.44 25.48 6.04
C ASN A 187 -23.62 25.89 7.51
N VAL A 188 -23.66 24.89 8.37
CA VAL A 188 -23.61 25.06 9.81
C VAL A 188 -22.35 25.86 10.18
N THR A 189 -22.53 26.81 11.09
CA THR A 189 -21.51 27.73 11.55
C THR A 189 -21.06 27.40 12.97
N ILE A 190 -19.96 28.01 13.38
CA ILE A 190 -19.43 27.88 14.75
C ILE A 190 -20.46 28.37 15.78
N ASN A 191 -21.31 29.34 15.41
CA ASN A 191 -22.29 29.94 16.31
C ASN A 191 -23.51 29.05 16.56
N ASP A 192 -23.71 28.01 15.75
CA ASP A 192 -24.89 27.13 15.89
C ASP A 192 -24.72 26.07 16.99
N GLN A 193 -23.60 26.09 17.74
CA GLN A 193 -23.29 25.05 18.72
C GLN A 193 -24.40 24.87 19.77
N ASP A 194 -24.93 25.95 20.31
CA ASP A 194 -25.91 25.90 21.40
C ASP A 194 -27.18 25.16 20.99
N TYR A 195 -27.64 25.40 19.75
CA TYR A 195 -28.79 24.69 19.19
C TYR A 195 -28.55 23.17 19.11
N PHE A 196 -27.38 22.75 18.62
CA PHE A 196 -27.06 21.33 18.51
C PHE A 196 -26.77 20.70 19.86
N LYS A 197 -26.16 21.43 20.80
CA LYS A 197 -25.91 20.95 22.15
C LYS A 197 -27.23 20.63 22.87
N ASP A 198 -28.21 21.53 22.79
CA ASP A 198 -29.55 21.33 23.32
C ASP A 198 -30.28 20.17 22.63
N LEU A 199 -30.08 19.98 21.32
CA LEU A 199 -30.63 18.81 20.61
C LEU A 199 -30.07 17.48 21.12
N PHE A 200 -28.76 17.40 21.38
CA PHE A 200 -28.13 16.20 21.94
C PHE A 200 -28.61 15.90 23.36
N GLU A 201 -28.79 16.94 24.18
CA GLU A 201 -29.24 16.81 25.58
C GLU A 201 -30.73 16.42 25.68
N ARG A 202 -31.57 16.86 24.74
CA ARG A 202 -32.99 16.47 24.68
C ARG A 202 -33.25 15.04 24.18
N GLN A 203 -32.30 14.44 23.47
CA GLN A 203 -32.43 13.08 22.90
C GLN A 203 -31.75 11.98 23.75
N SER A 204 -31.04 12.38 24.81
CA SER A 204 -30.37 11.50 25.78
C SER A 204 -31.19 11.27 27.03
#